data_AF-A0AAV8HUE5-F1
#
_entry.id   AF-A0AAV8HUE5-F1
#
_cell.length_a   1.000
_cell.length_b   1.000
_cell.length_c   1.000
_cell.angle_alpha   90.00
_cell.angle_beta   90.00
_cell.angle_gamma   90.00
#
_symmetry.space_group_name_H-M   'P 1'
#
loop_
_entity.id
_entity.type
_entity.pdbx_description
1 polymer ?
#
loop_
_entity_poly.entity_id
_entity_poly.type
_entity_poly.pdbx_seq_one_letter_code
_entity_poly.pdbx_strand_id
1 'polypeptide(L)'
;MGKKQHSKDRMFITQTEWKTEWGGAKAKESGTPFKRLPFYCCSLTFTPFEDPVCTADGNVFDMMNIMSYIKKFGKHPVSGAPLKFEDLISLTFHKNADGEFHCPVLNKVFTEFTHIVAVKTTGNVFCYEAIKELNIKTKNWRELLTDEPFTKDDLITIQNPNELDSKVLVEFDHVKKGLKLDEEDLRKMKEDPTYNINISGDLKQMLKDLGTEKAKLALLHGGGGLKAQKERAAALAAIAASKSETENKNSKSSEDKAMQSFSIVDAASASVHGRSAAAAKAGASEKTAARIALHMAGDRTPVNAKLVQSRYTTGAASRSFTSTAFTPVTTNDFEYIKVEKNPKKKGYVQLHTTHGDLNIELHCDITPRTCENFITHCENGYYNGVIFHRSIRNFMIQGGDPTGTGKGGESIWGKPFKDELNSKLVHSGRGVLSMANSGPHTNGSQFFILYKSAGHLNFKHTVFGMVVGGLTTLATMEKVPTDDDDRPLEEIKITGVTVFVNPYTEPDEEEEKAKEEEEKNKNAEEDNVNVGLWLSNTGTVATAGKGGGVGKYLKPRGTSKAEATTGDEVASVVDNSSKKRKVGGFNDFSGW
;
A
#
# COMPACT_ATOMS: atom_id res chain seq x y z
N MET A 1 -15.75 -45.94 -23.30
CA MET A 1 -15.98 -46.63 -24.59
C MET A 1 -16.29 -45.61 -25.68
N GLY A 2 -15.28 -45.25 -26.48
CA GLY A 2 -15.41 -44.30 -27.58
C GLY A 2 -15.91 -44.98 -28.85
N LYS A 3 -17.01 -44.48 -29.43
CA LYS A 3 -17.53 -44.89 -30.75
C LYS A 3 -17.40 -43.80 -31.82
N LYS A 4 -16.54 -42.79 -31.64
CA LYS A 4 -16.37 -41.68 -32.60
C LYS A 4 -14.91 -41.34 -32.93
N GLN A 5 -14.02 -42.33 -32.97
CA GLN A 5 -12.60 -42.07 -33.22
C GLN A 5 -12.14 -42.39 -34.65
N HIS A 6 -12.99 -42.96 -35.51
CA HIS A 6 -12.61 -43.43 -36.85
C HIS A 6 -13.18 -42.64 -38.05
N SER A 7 -13.67 -41.41 -37.87
CA SER A 7 -14.22 -40.60 -38.98
C SER A 7 -13.43 -39.32 -39.31
N LYS A 8 -12.21 -39.17 -38.78
CA LYS A 8 -11.46 -37.90 -38.84
C LYS A 8 -10.25 -37.92 -39.79
N ASP A 9 -10.29 -38.74 -40.83
CA ASP A 9 -9.25 -38.81 -41.85
C ASP A 9 -9.82 -38.52 -43.24
N ARG A 10 -10.56 -37.41 -43.36
CA ARG A 10 -11.09 -36.90 -44.62
C ARG A 10 -10.39 -35.60 -44.96
N MET A 11 -9.87 -35.48 -46.18
CA MET A 11 -9.21 -34.25 -46.68
C MET A 11 -10.19 -33.09 -46.97
N PHE A 12 -11.43 -33.18 -46.51
CA PHE A 12 -12.45 -32.14 -46.66
C PHE A 12 -13.21 -31.96 -45.36
N ILE A 13 -13.53 -30.70 -45.04
CA ILE A 13 -14.37 -30.31 -43.91
C ILE A 13 -15.82 -30.23 -44.42
N THR A 14 -16.76 -30.86 -43.72
CA THR A 14 -18.18 -30.74 -44.08
C THR A 14 -18.71 -29.35 -43.74
N GLN A 15 -19.75 -28.89 -44.45
CA GLN A 15 -20.37 -27.58 -44.19
C GLN A 15 -20.87 -27.45 -42.74
N THR A 16 -21.34 -28.55 -42.16
CA THR A 16 -21.69 -28.66 -40.74
C THR A 16 -20.49 -28.45 -39.82
N GLU A 17 -19.37 -29.14 -40.06
CA GLU A 17 -18.14 -29.02 -39.26
C GLU A 17 -17.51 -27.61 -39.40
N TRP A 18 -17.55 -27.01 -40.59
CA TRP A 18 -17.11 -25.64 -40.81
C TRP A 18 -17.95 -24.64 -40.00
N LYS A 19 -19.28 -24.83 -39.98
CA LYS A 19 -20.20 -23.93 -39.27
C LYS A 19 -20.10 -24.05 -37.74
N THR A 20 -19.88 -25.25 -37.20
CA THR A 20 -19.87 -25.48 -35.74
C THR A 20 -18.49 -25.39 -35.12
N GLU A 21 -17.48 -25.96 -35.76
CA GLU A 21 -16.18 -26.20 -35.14
C GLU A 21 -15.08 -25.24 -35.65
N TRP A 22 -14.99 -24.95 -36.96
CA TRP A 22 -13.73 -24.41 -37.51
C TRP A 22 -13.78 -23.05 -38.24
N GLY A 23 -14.90 -22.55 -38.78
CA GLY A 23 -14.79 -21.36 -39.66
C GLY A 23 -16.04 -20.55 -40.03
N GLY A 24 -17.21 -20.83 -39.47
CA GLY A 24 -18.35 -19.91 -39.56
C GLY A 24 -18.15 -18.67 -38.67
N ALA A 25 -18.49 -17.47 -39.16
CA ALA A 25 -18.63 -16.29 -38.31
C ALA A 25 -19.67 -16.60 -37.23
N LYS A 26 -19.19 -16.98 -36.04
CA LYS A 26 -20.05 -17.19 -34.88
C LYS A 26 -20.70 -15.84 -34.59
N ALA A 27 -22.02 -15.81 -34.46
CA ALA A 27 -22.68 -14.66 -33.87
C ALA A 27 -21.88 -14.36 -32.60
N LYS A 28 -21.32 -13.16 -32.51
CA LYS A 28 -20.64 -12.70 -31.31
C LYS A 28 -21.72 -12.83 -30.23
N GLU A 29 -21.69 -13.90 -29.44
CA GLU A 29 -22.49 -13.95 -28.23
C GLU A 29 -21.95 -12.78 -27.42
N SER A 30 -22.65 -11.65 -27.49
CA SER A 30 -22.40 -10.47 -26.69
C SER A 30 -22.87 -10.74 -25.26
N GLY A 31 -22.56 -11.93 -24.74
CA GLY A 31 -22.56 -12.19 -23.33
C GLY A 31 -21.30 -11.52 -22.80
N THR A 32 -21.40 -10.23 -22.47
CA THR A 32 -20.44 -9.63 -21.56
C THR A 32 -20.30 -10.57 -20.36
N PRO A 33 -19.07 -10.85 -19.88
CA PRO A 33 -18.89 -11.77 -18.76
C PRO A 33 -19.79 -11.33 -17.60
N PHE A 34 -20.61 -12.25 -17.11
CA PHE A 34 -21.51 -12.01 -15.97
C PHE A 34 -20.66 -11.49 -14.80
N LYS A 35 -20.74 -10.18 -14.55
CA LYS A 35 -20.02 -9.52 -13.46
C LYS A 35 -21.04 -9.04 -12.45
N ARG A 36 -21.19 -9.82 -11.38
CA ARG A 36 -22.06 -9.48 -10.25
C ARG A 36 -21.47 -8.28 -9.51
N LEU A 37 -22.33 -7.37 -9.06
CA LEU A 37 -21.90 -6.32 -8.13
C LEU A 37 -21.52 -6.98 -6.79
N PRO A 38 -20.31 -6.73 -6.25
CA PRO A 38 -19.95 -7.17 -4.91
C PRO A 38 -20.90 -6.60 -3.86
N PHE A 39 -21.16 -7.35 -2.79
CA PHE A 39 -22.17 -6.98 -1.78
C PHE A 39 -21.81 -5.71 -1.00
N TYR A 40 -20.53 -5.36 -0.94
CA TYR A 40 -20.00 -4.19 -0.25
C TYR A 40 -19.98 -2.92 -1.13
N CYS A 41 -20.46 -3.01 -2.38
CA CYS A 41 -20.50 -1.89 -3.31
C CYS A 41 -21.89 -1.27 -3.42
N CYS A 42 -21.92 0.05 -3.60
CA CYS A 42 -23.12 0.81 -3.90
C CYS A 42 -23.64 0.50 -5.31
N SER A 43 -24.94 0.27 -5.45
CA SER A 43 -25.57 -0.08 -6.73
C SER A 43 -25.70 1.10 -7.71
N LEU A 44 -25.43 2.33 -7.24
CA LEU A 44 -25.47 3.55 -8.06
C LEU A 44 -24.07 3.98 -8.53
N THR A 45 -23.07 3.95 -7.65
CA THR A 45 -21.70 4.42 -7.96
C THR A 45 -20.73 3.28 -8.28
N PHE A 46 -21.09 2.04 -7.97
CA PHE A 46 -20.23 0.85 -8.09
C PHE A 46 -18.94 0.89 -7.25
N THR A 47 -18.85 1.85 -6.32
CA THR A 47 -17.77 1.98 -5.34
C THR A 47 -18.16 1.32 -4.02
N PRO A 48 -17.21 0.95 -3.16
CA PRO A 48 -17.51 0.56 -1.78
C PRO A 48 -18.35 1.65 -1.08
N PHE A 49 -19.34 1.24 -0.31
CA PHE A 49 -20.15 2.18 0.48
C PHE A 49 -19.47 2.53 1.81
N GLU A 50 -19.73 3.75 2.29
CA GLU A 50 -19.33 4.19 3.63
C GLU A 50 -20.54 4.11 4.58
N ASP A 51 -21.66 4.74 4.18
CA ASP A 51 -22.93 4.74 4.92
C ASP A 51 -23.99 3.97 4.13
N PRO A 52 -24.09 2.63 4.32
CA PRO A 52 -25.00 1.81 3.53
C PRO A 52 -26.45 2.03 3.93
N VAL A 53 -27.30 2.19 2.91
CA VAL A 53 -28.75 2.14 3.03
C VAL A 53 -29.31 1.17 2.01
N CYS A 54 -30.48 0.59 2.29
CA CYS A 54 -31.14 -0.30 1.35
C CYS A 54 -32.61 0.06 1.12
N THR A 55 -33.12 -0.39 -0.02
CA THR A 55 -34.55 -0.44 -0.29
C THR A 55 -35.13 -1.79 0.12
N ALA A 56 -36.47 -1.88 0.20
CA ALA A 56 -37.17 -3.14 0.50
C ALA A 56 -36.78 -4.29 -0.47
N ASP A 57 -36.37 -3.95 -1.69
CA ASP A 57 -35.92 -4.90 -2.73
C ASP A 57 -34.52 -5.50 -2.45
N GLY A 58 -33.81 -5.05 -1.41
CA GLY A 58 -32.46 -5.54 -1.07
C GLY A 58 -31.33 -4.92 -1.91
N ASN A 59 -31.61 -3.82 -2.62
CA ASN A 59 -30.60 -3.03 -3.32
C ASN A 59 -29.91 -2.08 -2.35
N VAL A 60 -28.58 -2.13 -2.31
CA VAL A 60 -27.76 -1.34 -1.38
C VAL A 60 -27.17 -0.13 -2.09
N PHE A 61 -27.23 1.02 -1.42
CA PHE A 61 -26.73 2.29 -1.88
C PHE A 61 -25.96 3.00 -0.78
N ASP A 62 -25.17 3.98 -1.17
CA ASP A 62 -24.53 4.91 -0.25
C ASP A 62 -25.46 6.11 -0.01
N MET A 63 -25.65 6.48 1.25
CA MET A 63 -26.68 7.43 1.71
C MET A 63 -26.60 8.78 0.99
N MET A 64 -25.42 9.38 0.89
CA MET A 64 -25.22 10.68 0.23
C MET A 64 -25.57 10.64 -1.27
N ASN A 65 -25.18 9.55 -1.92
CA ASN A 65 -25.32 9.40 -3.37
C ASN A 65 -26.79 9.13 -3.74
N ILE A 66 -27.47 8.25 -3.00
CA ILE A 66 -28.88 7.94 -3.28
C ILE A 66 -29.80 9.12 -2.99
N MET A 67 -29.52 9.89 -1.93
CA MET A 67 -30.32 11.09 -1.63
C MET A 67 -30.29 12.09 -2.79
N SER A 68 -29.10 12.32 -3.34
CA SER A 68 -28.89 13.21 -4.49
C SER A 68 -29.63 12.70 -5.72
N TYR A 69 -29.62 11.39 -5.94
CA TYR A 69 -30.31 10.75 -7.06
C TYR A 69 -31.83 10.85 -6.95
N ILE A 70 -32.40 10.58 -5.78
CA ILE A 70 -33.85 10.71 -5.52
C ILE A 70 -34.29 12.16 -5.71
N LYS A 71 -33.50 13.13 -5.22
CA LYS A 71 -33.82 14.56 -5.40
C LYS A 71 -33.84 14.99 -6.87
N LYS A 72 -32.94 14.45 -7.70
CA LYS A 72 -32.85 14.78 -9.14
C LYS A 72 -33.88 14.04 -10.00
N PHE A 73 -34.07 12.74 -9.77
CA PHE A 73 -34.82 11.87 -10.69
C PHE A 73 -36.09 11.27 -10.09
N GLY A 74 -36.24 11.23 -8.75
CA GLY A 74 -37.40 10.68 -8.06
C GLY A 74 -37.66 9.19 -8.32
N LYS A 75 -36.64 8.45 -8.77
CA LYS A 75 -36.74 7.06 -9.22
C LYS A 75 -35.68 6.19 -8.56
N HIS A 76 -35.95 4.89 -8.50
CA HIS A 76 -35.06 3.85 -8.02
C HIS A 76 -33.98 3.57 -9.07
N PRO A 77 -32.67 3.62 -8.75
CA PRO A 77 -31.59 3.46 -9.74
C PRO A 77 -31.56 2.11 -10.46
N VAL A 78 -31.95 1.04 -9.76
CA VAL A 78 -31.96 -0.34 -10.30
C VAL A 78 -33.26 -0.65 -11.06
N SER A 79 -34.43 -0.56 -10.41
CA SER A 79 -35.73 -0.93 -10.98
C SER A 79 -36.43 0.16 -11.79
N GLY A 80 -36.07 1.44 -11.63
CA GLY A 80 -36.76 2.57 -12.27
C GLY A 80 -38.12 2.94 -11.65
N ALA A 81 -38.56 2.23 -10.60
CA ALA A 81 -39.78 2.52 -9.85
C ALA A 81 -39.69 3.87 -9.11
N PRO A 82 -40.80 4.56 -8.78
CA PRO A 82 -40.74 5.76 -7.95
C PRO A 82 -40.22 5.43 -6.55
N LEU A 83 -39.29 6.23 -6.02
CA LEU A 83 -38.65 6.01 -4.71
C LEU A 83 -38.64 7.31 -3.90
N LYS A 84 -39.04 7.26 -2.63
CA LYS A 84 -38.97 8.38 -1.68
C LYS A 84 -37.87 8.15 -0.64
N PHE A 85 -37.53 9.21 0.10
CA PHE A 85 -36.53 9.14 1.19
C PHE A 85 -36.98 8.25 2.36
N GLU A 86 -38.28 8.17 2.64
CA GLU A 86 -38.85 7.37 3.73
C GLU A 86 -38.75 5.86 3.48
N ASP A 87 -38.59 5.45 2.21
CA ASP A 87 -38.50 4.04 1.82
C ASP A 87 -37.08 3.47 2.01
N LEU A 88 -36.12 4.32 2.39
CA LEU A 88 -34.72 3.94 2.63
C LEU A 88 -34.53 3.47 4.07
N ILE A 89 -33.87 2.34 4.22
CA ILE A 89 -33.57 1.72 5.51
C ILE A 89 -32.06 1.77 5.72
N SER A 90 -31.62 2.37 6.83
CA SER A 90 -30.21 2.41 7.21
C SER A 90 -29.71 1.01 7.55
N LEU A 91 -28.54 0.63 7.03
CA LEU A 91 -27.93 -0.65 7.32
C LEU A 91 -26.74 -0.52 8.27
N THR A 92 -26.64 -1.44 9.21
CA THR A 92 -25.50 -1.53 10.13
C THR A 92 -24.73 -2.81 9.84
N PHE A 93 -23.54 -2.66 9.25
CA PHE A 93 -22.61 -3.76 9.04
C PHE A 93 -21.56 -3.81 10.14
N HIS A 94 -21.35 -4.99 10.72
CA HIS A 94 -20.32 -5.20 11.75
C HIS A 94 -19.00 -5.65 11.11
N LYS A 95 -17.89 -5.09 11.61
CA LYS A 95 -16.53 -5.42 11.15
C LYS A 95 -15.76 -6.15 12.25
N ASN A 96 -14.98 -7.16 11.84
CA ASN A 96 -14.06 -7.88 12.72
C ASN A 96 -12.85 -6.99 13.10
N ALA A 97 -11.99 -7.48 14.00
CA ALA A 97 -10.72 -6.84 14.32
C ALA A 97 -9.84 -6.60 13.08
N ASP A 98 -9.94 -7.46 12.07
CA ASP A 98 -9.22 -7.36 10.79
C ASP A 98 -9.86 -6.37 9.79
N GLY A 99 -10.98 -5.73 10.16
CA GLY A 99 -11.70 -4.77 9.32
C GLY A 99 -12.66 -5.40 8.29
N GLU A 100 -12.79 -6.73 8.26
CA GLU A 100 -13.69 -7.46 7.36
C GLU A 100 -15.13 -7.50 7.87
N PHE A 101 -16.11 -7.41 6.97
CA PHE A 101 -17.53 -7.51 7.34
C PHE A 101 -17.90 -8.92 7.77
N HIS A 102 -18.57 -9.06 8.91
CA HIS A 102 -18.94 -10.35 9.48
C HIS A 102 -20.34 -10.33 10.10
N CYS A 103 -20.91 -11.52 10.26
CA CYS A 103 -22.12 -11.72 11.03
C CYS A 103 -21.80 -11.65 12.53
N PRO A 104 -22.43 -10.75 13.32
CA PRO A 104 -22.10 -10.53 14.72
C PRO A 104 -22.48 -11.71 15.64
N VAL A 105 -23.37 -12.60 15.19
CA VAL A 105 -23.85 -13.73 16.00
C VAL A 105 -23.01 -14.99 15.76
N LEU A 106 -22.67 -15.26 14.50
CA LEU A 106 -21.92 -16.47 14.11
C LEU A 106 -20.42 -16.21 13.95
N ASN A 107 -19.96 -14.96 14.06
CA ASN A 107 -18.58 -14.53 13.79
C ASN A 107 -18.05 -14.98 12.42
N LYS A 108 -18.96 -15.21 11.46
CA LYS A 108 -18.65 -15.67 10.10
C LYS A 108 -18.48 -14.48 9.19
N VAL A 109 -17.33 -14.40 8.53
CA VAL A 109 -17.01 -13.35 7.56
C VAL A 109 -17.93 -13.48 6.34
N PHE A 110 -18.44 -12.34 5.86
CA PHE A 110 -19.25 -12.27 4.65
C PHE A 110 -18.38 -12.41 3.40
N THR A 111 -18.83 -13.23 2.45
CA THR A 111 -18.17 -13.45 1.16
C THR A 111 -19.16 -13.29 0.02
N GLU A 112 -18.68 -13.33 -1.22
CA GLU A 112 -19.55 -13.31 -2.42
C GLU A 112 -20.53 -14.50 -2.50
N PHE A 113 -20.33 -15.52 -1.68
CA PHE A 113 -21.17 -16.72 -1.62
C PHE A 113 -22.02 -16.80 -0.35
N THR A 114 -21.90 -15.84 0.57
CA THR A 114 -22.76 -15.84 1.77
C THR A 114 -24.14 -15.32 1.44
N HIS A 115 -25.15 -15.96 2.05
CA HIS A 115 -26.52 -15.45 2.03
C HIS A 115 -26.65 -14.39 3.14
N ILE A 116 -26.76 -13.12 2.74
CA ILE A 116 -26.76 -11.95 3.62
C ILE A 116 -28.17 -11.36 3.67
N VAL A 117 -28.62 -11.05 4.88
CA VAL A 117 -29.98 -10.60 5.15
C VAL A 117 -29.96 -9.51 6.22
N ALA A 118 -30.81 -8.50 6.07
CA ALA A 118 -31.00 -7.44 7.04
C ALA A 118 -32.42 -7.50 7.63
N VAL A 119 -32.55 -7.02 8.87
CA VAL A 119 -33.85 -6.83 9.51
C VAL A 119 -34.27 -5.37 9.30
N LYS A 120 -35.45 -5.14 8.72
CA LYS A 120 -35.95 -3.81 8.35
C LYS A 120 -36.11 -2.86 9.55
N THR A 121 -36.50 -3.38 10.71
CA THR A 121 -36.77 -2.56 11.91
C THR A 121 -35.48 -1.96 12.48
N THR A 122 -34.44 -2.78 12.64
CA THR A 122 -33.17 -2.37 13.27
C THR A 122 -32.11 -1.95 12.26
N GLY A 123 -32.22 -2.41 11.01
CA GLY A 123 -31.19 -2.22 9.99
C GLY A 123 -29.96 -3.12 10.15
N ASN A 124 -29.91 -3.98 11.16
CA ASN A 124 -28.75 -4.82 11.41
C ASN A 124 -28.66 -5.96 10.40
N VAL A 125 -27.42 -6.26 9.97
CA VAL A 125 -27.13 -7.25 8.93
C VAL A 125 -26.60 -8.54 9.54
N PHE A 126 -27.17 -9.67 9.11
CA PHE A 126 -26.85 -11.01 9.59
C PHE A 126 -26.63 -12.00 8.43
N CYS A 127 -25.96 -13.12 8.73
CA CYS A 127 -26.03 -14.30 7.89
C CYS A 127 -27.44 -14.91 7.96
N TYR A 128 -28.03 -15.27 6.81
CA TYR A 128 -29.32 -15.97 6.78
C TYR A 128 -29.31 -17.27 7.59
N GLU A 129 -28.16 -17.94 7.67
CA GLU A 129 -27.95 -19.11 8.51
C GLU A 129 -28.28 -18.81 9.98
N ALA A 130 -27.80 -17.70 10.54
CA ALA A 130 -28.08 -17.30 11.93
C ALA A 130 -29.58 -17.12 12.17
N ILE A 131 -30.26 -16.38 11.28
CA ILE A 131 -31.70 -16.11 11.38
C ILE A 131 -32.51 -17.41 11.18
N LYS A 132 -32.10 -18.26 10.25
CA LYS A 132 -32.75 -19.55 9.99
C LYS A 132 -32.70 -20.44 11.24
N GLU A 133 -31.56 -20.50 11.90
CA GLU A 133 -31.37 -21.38 13.05
C GLU A 133 -31.97 -20.84 14.34
N LEU A 134 -31.78 -19.56 14.62
CA LEU A 134 -32.12 -18.96 15.90
C LEU A 134 -33.50 -18.32 15.94
N ASN A 135 -34.06 -17.93 14.80
CA ASN A 135 -35.39 -17.32 14.71
C ASN A 135 -36.42 -18.21 14.01
N ILE A 136 -36.12 -18.68 12.80
CA ILE A 136 -37.11 -19.39 11.97
C ILE A 136 -37.39 -20.79 12.53
N LYS A 137 -36.34 -21.58 12.84
CA LYS A 137 -36.50 -22.95 13.39
C LYS A 137 -37.14 -22.93 14.78
N THR A 138 -36.78 -21.97 15.61
CA THR A 138 -37.26 -21.82 17.00
C THR A 138 -38.61 -21.11 17.10
N LYS A 139 -39.08 -20.49 16.00
CA LYS A 139 -40.25 -19.59 15.95
C LYS A 139 -40.12 -18.38 16.91
N ASN A 140 -38.89 -17.96 17.20
CA ASN A 140 -38.61 -16.77 18.01
C ASN A 140 -38.38 -15.56 17.10
N TRP A 141 -39.34 -14.65 17.05
CA TRP A 141 -39.34 -13.48 16.17
C TRP A 141 -38.82 -12.21 16.87
N ARG A 142 -37.64 -12.35 17.48
CA ARG A 142 -36.92 -11.26 18.17
C ARG A 142 -35.53 -11.12 17.59
N GLU A 143 -35.12 -9.90 17.31
CA GLU A 143 -33.85 -9.62 16.65
C GLU A 143 -32.66 -9.98 17.55
N LEU A 144 -31.59 -10.50 16.94
CA LEU A 144 -30.54 -11.24 17.67
C LEU A 144 -29.59 -10.36 18.51
N LEU A 145 -29.60 -9.04 18.33
CA LEU A 145 -28.72 -8.10 19.03
C LEU A 145 -29.47 -7.22 20.02
N THR A 146 -30.61 -6.69 19.60
CA THR A 146 -31.40 -5.65 20.28
C THR A 146 -32.68 -6.20 20.92
N ASP A 147 -33.03 -7.46 20.65
CA ASP A 147 -34.26 -8.13 21.11
C ASP A 147 -35.57 -7.46 20.64
N GLU A 148 -35.50 -6.61 19.61
CA GLU A 148 -36.68 -5.97 19.02
C GLU A 148 -37.55 -7.00 18.27
N PRO A 149 -38.88 -6.96 18.43
CA PRO A 149 -39.77 -7.86 17.71
C PRO A 149 -39.81 -7.49 16.22
N PHE A 150 -39.69 -8.49 15.33
CA PHE A 150 -39.78 -8.29 13.88
C PHE A 150 -40.59 -9.41 13.23
N THR A 151 -41.16 -9.18 12.05
CA THR A 151 -41.92 -10.19 11.31
C THR A 151 -41.10 -10.81 10.18
N LYS A 152 -41.59 -11.91 9.59
CA LYS A 152 -40.92 -12.55 8.45
C LYS A 152 -40.82 -11.60 7.23
N ASP A 153 -41.78 -10.70 7.07
CA ASP A 153 -41.83 -9.76 5.94
C ASP A 153 -40.87 -8.58 6.12
N ASP A 154 -40.38 -8.37 7.34
CA ASP A 154 -39.33 -7.39 7.66
C ASP A 154 -37.92 -7.88 7.27
N LEU A 155 -37.82 -9.10 6.73
CA LEU A 155 -36.56 -9.73 6.38
C LEU A 155 -36.14 -9.36 4.94
N ILE A 156 -35.12 -8.52 4.81
CA ILE A 156 -34.64 -8.01 3.53
C ILE A 156 -33.43 -8.81 3.08
N THR A 157 -33.53 -9.47 1.93
CA THR A 157 -32.42 -10.26 1.38
C THR A 157 -31.49 -9.36 0.59
N ILE A 158 -30.31 -9.08 1.13
CA ILE A 158 -29.29 -8.26 0.46
C ILE A 158 -28.57 -9.09 -0.61
N GLN A 159 -28.24 -10.34 -0.30
CA GLN A 159 -27.51 -11.21 -1.21
C GLN A 159 -27.94 -12.65 -1.03
N ASN A 160 -28.30 -13.28 -2.13
CA ASN A 160 -28.57 -14.71 -2.18
C ASN A 160 -27.65 -15.35 -3.23
N PRO A 161 -26.79 -16.32 -2.86
CA PRO A 161 -25.91 -17.00 -3.82
C PRO A 161 -26.68 -17.90 -4.80
N ASN A 162 -27.88 -18.36 -4.43
CA ASN A 162 -28.67 -19.29 -5.24
C ASN A 162 -29.56 -18.59 -6.27
N GLU A 163 -29.70 -17.27 -6.17
CA GLU A 163 -30.54 -16.45 -7.05
C GLU A 163 -29.63 -15.55 -7.88
N LEU A 164 -29.49 -15.90 -9.16
CA LEU A 164 -28.45 -15.37 -10.05
C LEU A 164 -28.86 -14.06 -10.75
N ASP A 165 -30.14 -13.70 -10.78
CA ASP A 165 -30.67 -12.72 -11.74
C ASP A 165 -30.83 -11.28 -11.20
N SER A 166 -30.70 -11.02 -9.90
CA SER A 166 -31.15 -9.74 -9.32
C SER A 166 -30.16 -8.56 -9.37
N LYS A 167 -28.89 -8.76 -9.77
CA LYS A 167 -27.82 -7.72 -9.66
C LYS A 167 -26.88 -7.64 -10.84
N VAL A 168 -27.40 -7.81 -12.06
CA VAL A 168 -26.63 -7.63 -13.30
C VAL A 168 -26.51 -6.13 -13.62
N LEU A 169 -25.29 -5.61 -13.67
CA LEU A 169 -25.02 -4.17 -13.86
C LEU A 169 -25.64 -3.58 -15.13
N VAL A 170 -25.65 -4.36 -16.21
CA VAL A 170 -26.20 -3.95 -17.52
C VAL A 170 -27.71 -3.76 -17.45
N GLU A 171 -28.38 -4.37 -16.47
CA GLU A 171 -29.82 -4.33 -16.34
C GLU A 171 -30.34 -3.11 -15.57
N PHE A 172 -29.47 -2.39 -14.88
CA PHE A 172 -29.83 -1.28 -14.03
C PHE A 172 -30.40 -0.11 -14.85
N ASP A 173 -31.53 0.45 -14.41
CA ASP A 173 -32.25 1.50 -15.15
C ASP A 173 -31.38 2.73 -15.43
N HIS A 174 -30.61 3.18 -14.44
CA HIS A 174 -29.72 4.33 -14.60
C HIS A 174 -28.58 4.08 -15.60
N VAL A 175 -28.12 2.84 -15.72
CA VAL A 175 -27.10 2.44 -16.71
C VAL A 175 -27.71 2.37 -18.10
N LYS A 176 -28.88 1.73 -18.23
CA LYS A 176 -29.62 1.61 -19.51
C LYS A 176 -29.97 2.96 -20.12
N LYS A 177 -30.39 3.91 -19.27
CA LYS A 177 -30.82 5.25 -19.69
C LYS A 177 -29.72 6.31 -19.59
N GLY A 178 -28.52 5.94 -19.13
CA GLY A 178 -27.39 6.87 -18.99
C GLY A 178 -27.62 8.01 -17.98
N LEU A 179 -28.42 7.79 -16.95
CA LEU A 179 -28.69 8.77 -15.89
C LEU A 179 -27.48 8.87 -14.95
N LYS A 180 -26.74 9.97 -15.01
CA LYS A 180 -25.57 10.23 -14.16
C LYS A 180 -25.84 11.36 -13.18
N LEU A 181 -25.16 11.32 -12.04
CA LEU A 181 -25.07 12.45 -11.11
C LEU A 181 -23.93 13.36 -11.55
N ASP A 182 -24.18 14.66 -11.61
CA ASP A 182 -23.13 15.66 -11.86
C ASP A 182 -22.12 15.68 -10.71
N GLU A 183 -20.84 15.45 -11.03
CA GLU A 183 -19.74 15.39 -10.05
C GLU A 183 -19.60 16.67 -9.21
N GLU A 184 -19.96 17.83 -9.77
CA GLU A 184 -19.88 19.11 -9.07
C GLU A 184 -20.84 19.19 -7.88
N ASP A 185 -22.04 18.61 -8.00
CA ASP A 185 -23.03 18.64 -6.92
C ASP A 185 -22.64 17.68 -5.79
N LEU A 186 -22.05 16.54 -6.14
CA LEU A 186 -21.50 15.60 -5.16
C LEU A 186 -20.32 16.19 -4.38
N ARG A 187 -19.45 16.96 -5.04
CA ARG A 187 -18.36 17.68 -4.36
C ARG A 187 -18.87 18.74 -3.40
N LYS A 188 -19.82 19.57 -3.85
CA LYS A 188 -20.44 20.61 -3.00
C LYS A 188 -21.16 20.01 -1.78
N MET A 189 -21.78 18.84 -1.92
CA MET A 189 -22.43 18.14 -0.80
C MET A 189 -21.44 17.49 0.17
N LYS A 190 -20.28 17.00 -0.31
CA LYS A 190 -19.21 16.50 0.57
C LYS A 190 -18.53 17.62 1.35
N GLU A 191 -18.37 18.79 0.74
CA GLU A 191 -17.70 19.94 1.36
C GLU A 191 -18.59 20.64 2.38
N ASP A 192 -19.89 20.78 2.11
CA ASP A 192 -20.84 21.48 2.98
C ASP A 192 -22.00 20.55 3.44
N PRO A 193 -21.97 20.03 4.69
CA PRO A 193 -23.06 19.22 5.26
C PRO A 193 -24.40 19.96 5.35
N THR A 194 -24.37 21.30 5.31
CA THR A 194 -25.53 22.20 5.33
C THR A 194 -26.00 22.62 3.95
N TYR A 195 -25.35 22.17 2.86
CA TYR A 195 -25.65 22.59 1.48
C TYR A 195 -27.12 22.41 1.10
N ASN A 196 -27.79 21.38 1.66
CA ASN A 196 -29.17 21.03 1.37
C ASN A 196 -30.19 21.42 2.46
N ILE A 197 -29.78 22.11 3.52
CA ILE A 197 -30.71 22.50 4.59
C ILE A 197 -31.21 23.93 4.28
N ASN A 198 -32.53 24.10 4.14
CA ASN A 198 -33.17 25.41 4.04
C ASN A 198 -33.13 26.10 5.41
N ILE A 199 -31.99 26.69 5.74
CA ILE A 199 -31.78 27.47 6.97
C ILE A 199 -31.89 28.95 6.62
N SER A 200 -32.48 29.76 7.51
CA SER A 200 -32.48 31.23 7.37
C SER A 200 -31.04 31.76 7.24
N GLY A 201 -30.86 32.79 6.41
CA GLY A 201 -29.54 33.31 6.05
C GLY A 201 -28.66 33.66 7.25
N ASP A 202 -29.26 34.19 8.32
CA ASP A 202 -28.55 34.61 9.54
C ASP A 202 -27.97 33.43 10.33
N LEU A 203 -28.70 32.30 10.42
CA LEU A 203 -28.22 31.10 11.09
C LEU A 203 -27.08 30.43 10.30
N LYS A 204 -27.16 30.49 8.96
CA LYS A 204 -26.10 29.99 8.06
C LYS A 204 -24.81 30.83 8.20
N GLN A 205 -24.93 32.15 8.38
CA GLN A 205 -23.79 33.02 8.69
C GLN A 205 -23.20 32.73 10.07
N MET A 206 -24.05 32.60 11.10
CA MET A 206 -23.57 32.30 12.45
C MET A 206 -22.83 30.95 12.55
N LEU A 207 -23.31 29.91 11.86
CA LEU A 207 -22.64 28.60 11.83
C LEU A 207 -21.30 28.65 11.09
N LYS A 208 -21.22 29.46 10.04
CA LYS A 208 -19.98 29.66 9.27
C LYS A 208 -18.94 30.43 10.09
N ASP A 209 -19.39 31.38 10.91
CA ASP A 209 -18.53 32.19 11.76
C ASP A 209 -18.00 31.44 12.99
N LEU A 210 -18.75 30.47 13.53
CA LEU A 210 -18.39 29.65 14.70
C LEU A 210 -17.07 28.87 14.53
N GLY A 211 -16.63 28.62 13.30
CA GLY A 211 -15.35 27.95 12.99
C GLY A 211 -14.16 28.88 12.75
N THR A 212 -14.35 30.20 12.74
CA THR A 212 -13.33 31.18 12.37
C THR A 212 -12.57 31.76 13.57
N GLU A 213 -11.38 32.33 13.31
CA GLU A 213 -10.58 33.09 14.28
C GLU A 213 -11.39 34.18 15.01
N LYS A 214 -12.41 34.75 14.33
CA LYS A 214 -13.33 35.74 14.92
C LYS A 214 -14.18 35.15 16.05
N ALA A 215 -14.68 33.93 15.92
CA ALA A 215 -15.45 33.27 16.98
C ALA A 215 -14.57 32.88 18.17
N LYS A 216 -13.35 32.42 17.91
CA LYS A 216 -12.36 32.17 18.97
C LYS A 216 -11.99 33.44 19.73
N LEU A 217 -11.75 34.55 19.02
CA LEU A 217 -11.51 35.88 19.62
C LEU A 217 -12.72 36.38 20.42
N ALA A 218 -13.94 36.17 19.92
CA ALA A 218 -15.17 36.56 20.62
C ALA A 218 -15.41 35.73 21.90
N LEU A 219 -15.03 34.45 21.90
CA LEU A 219 -15.04 33.57 23.08
C LEU A 219 -13.98 33.98 24.10
N LEU A 220 -12.75 34.26 23.65
CA LEU A 220 -11.62 34.64 24.51
C LEU A 220 -11.83 36.00 25.19
N HIS A 221 -12.47 36.95 24.50
CA HIS A 221 -12.77 38.26 25.05
C HIS A 221 -14.07 38.31 25.86
N GLY A 222 -14.75 37.17 26.06
CA GLY A 222 -15.97 37.07 26.84
C GLY A 222 -17.09 37.87 26.19
N GLY A 223 -17.80 37.22 25.26
CA GLY A 223 -18.91 37.74 24.47
C GLY A 223 -19.68 38.90 25.10
N GLY A 224 -19.48 40.07 24.52
CA GLY A 224 -20.20 41.30 24.80
C GLY A 224 -19.83 42.27 23.68
N GLY A 225 -20.80 42.93 23.07
CA GLY A 225 -20.59 43.76 21.88
C GLY A 225 -19.51 44.84 22.03
N LEU A 226 -19.22 45.55 20.94
CA LEU A 226 -18.13 46.54 20.79
C LEU A 226 -17.97 47.54 21.96
N LYS A 227 -19.07 47.90 22.64
CA LYS A 227 -19.04 48.79 23.80
C LYS A 227 -18.37 48.17 25.02
N ALA A 228 -18.69 46.91 25.33
CA ALA A 228 -18.10 46.18 26.46
C ALA A 228 -16.60 45.91 26.25
N GLN A 229 -16.17 45.73 24.99
CA GLN A 229 -14.75 45.56 24.65
C GLN A 229 -13.94 46.83 24.89
N LYS A 230 -14.48 48.01 24.53
CA LYS A 230 -13.82 49.31 24.75
C LYS A 230 -13.68 49.65 26.23
N GLU A 231 -14.71 49.37 27.03
CA GLU A 231 -14.69 49.64 28.47
C GLU A 231 -13.65 48.76 29.20
N ARG A 232 -13.51 47.49 28.79
CA ARG A 232 -12.47 46.59 29.33
C ARG A 232 -11.05 46.99 28.90
N ALA A 233 -10.89 47.42 27.65
CA ALA A 233 -9.60 47.94 27.17
C ALA A 233 -9.16 49.20 27.94
N ALA A 234 -10.11 50.10 28.24
CA ALA A 234 -9.85 51.28 29.07
C ALA A 234 -9.49 50.91 30.52
N ALA A 235 -10.16 49.91 31.11
CA ALA A 235 -9.84 49.41 32.45
C ALA A 235 -8.44 48.76 32.52
N LEU A 236 -8.05 47.99 31.50
CA LEU A 236 -6.71 47.41 31.42
C LEU A 236 -5.61 48.48 31.25
N ALA A 237 -5.88 49.53 30.48
CA ALA A 237 -4.96 50.66 30.34
C ALA A 237 -4.77 51.42 31.66
N ALA A 238 -5.85 51.60 32.45
CA ALA A 238 -5.77 52.21 33.78
C ALA A 238 -4.97 51.35 34.77
N ILE A 239 -5.13 50.02 34.72
CA ILE A 239 -4.35 49.09 35.55
C ILE A 239 -2.87 49.11 35.16
N ALA A 240 -2.55 49.16 33.87
CA ALA A 240 -1.17 49.27 33.39
C ALA A 240 -0.51 50.58 33.84
N ALA A 241 -1.23 51.71 33.81
CA ALA A 241 -0.74 53.00 34.30
C ALA A 241 -0.47 53.00 35.82
N SER A 242 -1.32 52.34 36.61
CA SER A 242 -1.11 52.21 38.06
C SER A 242 0.12 51.37 38.44
N LYS A 243 0.53 50.44 37.55
CA LYS A 243 1.73 49.62 37.71
C LYS A 243 3.02 50.40 37.48
N SER A 244 3.02 51.35 36.55
CA SER A 244 4.19 52.22 36.33
C SER A 244 4.44 53.21 37.47
N GLU A 245 3.43 53.53 38.29
CA GLU A 245 3.62 54.37 39.48
C GLU A 245 4.18 53.59 40.68
N THR A 246 4.06 52.26 40.70
CA THR A 246 4.53 51.42 41.81
C THR A 246 6.01 51.03 41.70
N GLU A 247 6.64 51.17 40.53
CA GLU A 247 8.08 50.85 40.33
C GLU A 247 9.04 51.94 40.82
N ASN A 248 8.57 53.15 41.14
CA ASN A 248 9.43 54.27 41.57
C ASN A 248 9.58 54.46 43.09
N LYS A 249 9.05 53.55 43.92
CA LYS A 249 9.21 53.58 45.38
C LYS A 249 9.44 52.19 45.96
N ASN A 250 10.61 51.59 45.72
CA ASN A 250 11.15 50.62 46.68
C ASN A 250 12.67 50.42 46.50
N SER A 251 13.47 51.28 47.15
CA SER A 251 14.90 51.07 47.33
C SER A 251 15.23 51.10 48.82
N LYS A 252 15.16 49.94 49.51
CA LYS A 252 16.02 49.58 50.65
C LYS A 252 15.79 48.13 51.14
N SER A 253 16.93 47.44 51.24
CA SER A 253 17.31 46.27 52.08
C SER A 253 16.75 44.85 51.86
N SER A 254 17.75 43.95 51.76
CA SER A 254 17.90 42.56 52.24
C SER A 254 17.18 41.38 51.57
N GLU A 255 18.03 40.55 50.94
CA GLU A 255 18.16 39.08 50.96
C GLU A 255 16.95 38.14 50.66
N ASP A 256 17.32 37.15 49.84
CA ASP A 256 16.75 35.81 49.60
C ASP A 256 15.75 35.51 48.46
N LYS A 257 16.20 34.49 47.69
CA LYS A 257 15.67 33.77 46.51
C LYS A 257 14.15 33.51 46.48
N ALA A 258 13.50 33.72 45.32
CA ALA A 258 13.24 32.69 44.28
C ALA A 258 12.14 33.09 43.27
N MET A 259 12.23 32.50 42.06
CA MET A 259 11.25 32.40 40.96
C MET A 259 11.06 33.61 40.03
N GLN A 260 11.85 33.63 38.95
CA GLN A 260 11.58 34.45 37.77
C GLN A 260 10.44 33.84 36.94
N SER A 261 9.38 34.63 36.75
CA SER A 261 8.21 34.35 35.91
C SER A 261 8.52 34.57 34.42
N PHE A 262 8.04 33.65 33.58
CA PHE A 262 8.20 33.61 32.13
C PHE A 262 7.52 34.78 31.39
N SER A 263 8.12 35.23 30.28
CA SER A 263 7.56 36.21 29.36
C SER A 263 6.43 35.62 28.52
N ILE A 264 5.25 36.24 28.58
CA ILE A 264 4.03 35.87 27.84
C ILE A 264 4.20 36.03 26.31
N VAL A 265 5.17 36.82 25.87
CA VAL A 265 5.41 37.13 24.45
C VAL A 265 6.03 35.93 23.72
N ASP A 266 6.84 35.11 24.40
CA ASP A 266 7.47 33.92 23.80
C ASP A 266 6.52 32.72 23.73
N ALA A 267 5.50 32.67 24.60
CA ALA A 267 4.46 31.62 24.57
C ALA A 267 3.47 31.80 23.42
N ALA A 268 3.22 33.05 23.00
CA ALA A 268 2.28 33.37 21.92
C ALA A 268 2.83 33.08 20.52
N SER A 269 4.16 33.17 20.32
CA SER A 269 4.79 32.88 19.03
C SER A 269 4.84 31.37 18.72
N ALA A 270 4.84 30.52 19.77
CA ALA A 270 4.90 29.06 19.65
C ALA A 270 3.55 28.41 19.28
N SER A 271 2.42 29.05 19.62
CA SER A 271 1.08 28.50 19.36
C SER A 271 0.62 28.66 17.90
N VAL A 272 1.10 29.69 17.21
CA VAL A 272 0.73 30.00 15.81
C VAL A 272 1.31 28.99 14.80
N HIS A 273 2.41 28.31 15.14
CA HIS A 273 3.10 27.36 14.25
C HIS A 273 3.05 25.90 14.72
N GLY A 274 2.22 25.58 15.72
CA GLY A 274 1.98 24.19 16.15
C GLY A 274 3.23 23.41 16.60
N ARG A 275 4.20 24.07 17.24
CA ARG A 275 5.40 23.42 17.80
C ARG A 275 5.33 23.40 19.33
N SER A 276 5.63 22.26 19.95
CA SER A 276 5.83 22.20 21.39
C SER A 276 7.11 22.95 21.78
N ALA A 277 7.04 23.74 22.85
CA ALA A 277 8.11 24.63 23.33
C ALA A 277 9.42 23.92 23.74
N ALA A 278 9.45 22.58 23.73
CA ALA A 278 10.64 21.78 24.00
C ALA A 278 11.56 21.65 22.77
N ALA A 279 11.04 21.77 21.53
CA ALA A 279 11.81 21.56 20.31
C ALA A 279 12.66 22.77 19.87
N ALA A 280 12.49 23.92 20.51
CA ALA A 280 13.25 25.14 20.19
C ALA A 280 14.60 25.22 20.92
N LYS A 281 14.95 24.22 21.75
CA LYS A 281 16.06 24.29 22.70
C LYS A 281 17.28 23.41 22.40
N ALA A 282 17.37 22.75 21.25
CA ALA A 282 18.39 21.73 21.06
C ALA A 282 19.48 22.04 20.02
N GLY A 283 20.72 21.70 20.39
CA GLY A 283 21.91 21.81 19.55
C GLY A 283 22.00 20.72 18.48
N ALA A 284 23.03 20.83 17.64
CA ALA A 284 23.22 20.05 16.40
C ALA A 284 23.17 18.51 16.51
N SER A 285 23.18 17.96 17.73
CA SER A 285 22.94 16.53 18.03
C SER A 285 21.48 16.08 17.80
N GLU A 286 20.52 17.00 17.78
CA GLU A 286 19.08 16.69 17.57
C GLU A 286 18.62 16.72 16.12
N LYS A 287 19.50 16.96 15.14
CA LYS A 287 19.20 16.68 13.72
C LYS A 287 18.90 15.19 13.48
N THR A 288 19.40 14.33 14.37
CA THR A 288 19.07 12.91 14.48
C THR A 288 17.67 12.67 15.04
N ALA A 289 17.19 13.52 15.96
CA ALA A 289 15.85 13.44 16.54
C ALA A 289 14.75 13.88 15.57
N ALA A 290 15.02 14.82 14.66
CA ALA A 290 14.10 15.14 13.56
C ALA A 290 13.96 13.96 12.56
N ARG A 291 15.02 13.14 12.40
CA ARG A 291 14.99 11.89 11.63
C ARG A 291 14.23 10.78 12.38
N ILE A 292 14.20 10.83 13.72
CA ILE A 292 13.40 9.97 14.61
C ILE A 292 11.93 10.47 14.73
N ALA A 293 11.63 11.74 14.50
CA ALA A 293 10.25 12.25 14.49
C ALA A 293 9.48 11.88 13.22
N LEU A 294 10.18 11.79 12.08
CA LEU A 294 9.64 11.16 10.85
C LEU A 294 9.30 9.67 11.06
N HIS A 295 9.84 9.10 12.13
CA HIS A 295 9.83 7.70 12.48
C HIS A 295 8.68 7.29 13.42
N MET A 296 7.94 8.27 13.96
CA MET A 296 6.77 8.06 14.81
C MET A 296 5.44 8.06 14.02
N ALA A 297 5.49 8.35 12.71
CA ALA A 297 4.36 8.23 11.80
C ALA A 297 4.26 6.80 11.23
N GLY A 298 4.17 5.80 12.11
CA GLY A 298 3.46 4.51 11.93
C GLY A 298 3.78 3.55 10.78
N ASP A 299 4.35 3.98 9.66
CA ASP A 299 4.66 3.18 8.49
C ASP A 299 6.12 3.46 8.08
N ARG A 300 7.06 2.77 8.76
CA ARG A 300 8.33 2.46 8.11
C ARG A 300 7.95 1.76 6.80
N THR A 301 8.19 2.38 5.65
CA THR A 301 8.17 1.64 4.39
C THR A 301 9.11 0.45 4.57
N PRO A 302 8.70 -0.79 4.28
CA PRO A 302 9.61 -1.91 4.39
C PRO A 302 10.86 -1.57 3.58
N VAL A 303 12.05 -1.87 4.11
CA VAL A 303 13.32 -1.52 3.47
C VAL A 303 13.39 -2.14 2.06
N ASN A 304 12.55 -3.15 1.84
CA ASN A 304 12.37 -3.94 0.64
C ASN A 304 11.31 -3.44 -0.36
N ALA A 305 10.70 -2.28 -0.17
CA ALA A 305 9.75 -1.72 -1.13
C ALA A 305 10.47 -0.91 -2.23
N LYS A 306 10.58 -1.49 -3.43
CA LYS A 306 11.04 -0.76 -4.63
C LYS A 306 9.84 -0.21 -5.39
N LEU A 307 9.95 1.03 -5.83
CA LEU A 307 9.02 1.62 -6.80
C LEU A 307 9.33 1.00 -8.18
N VAL A 308 8.49 0.06 -8.60
CA VAL A 308 8.57 -0.58 -9.90
C VAL A 308 7.65 0.17 -10.85
N GLN A 309 8.15 0.52 -12.03
CA GLN A 309 7.35 1.12 -13.10
C GLN A 309 6.21 0.17 -13.46
N SER A 310 4.97 0.60 -13.30
CA SER A 310 3.82 -0.22 -13.65
C SER A 310 3.67 -0.33 -15.16
N ARG A 311 2.93 -1.35 -15.61
CA ARG A 311 2.53 -1.51 -17.01
C ARG A 311 1.45 -0.50 -17.43
N TYR A 312 0.93 0.28 -16.48
CA TYR A 312 -0.14 1.24 -16.71
C TYR A 312 0.44 2.65 -16.75
N THR A 313 0.06 3.40 -17.78
CA THR A 313 0.39 4.82 -17.87
C THR A 313 -0.62 5.60 -17.05
N THR A 314 -0.24 6.79 -16.57
CA THR A 314 -1.14 7.73 -15.88
C THR A 314 -2.29 8.22 -16.77
N GLY A 315 -2.27 7.87 -18.06
CA GLY A 315 -3.27 8.26 -19.05
C GLY A 315 -3.22 9.74 -19.41
N ALA A 316 -2.24 10.51 -18.92
CA ALA A 316 -2.15 11.95 -19.19
C ALA A 316 -1.96 12.25 -20.68
N ALA A 317 -1.04 11.55 -21.35
CA ALA A 317 -0.81 11.70 -22.77
C ALA A 317 -2.03 11.32 -23.61
N SER A 318 -2.63 10.15 -23.36
CA SER A 318 -3.84 9.70 -24.09
C SER A 318 -5.04 10.62 -23.84
N ARG A 319 -5.23 11.13 -22.63
CA ARG A 319 -6.27 12.13 -22.33
C ARG A 319 -6.03 13.45 -23.06
N SER A 320 -4.77 13.89 -23.18
CA SER A 320 -4.43 15.12 -23.90
C SER A 320 -4.67 15.04 -25.41
N PHE A 321 -4.48 13.86 -26.03
CA PHE A 321 -4.75 13.68 -27.45
C PHE A 321 -6.24 13.52 -27.77
N THR A 322 -7.03 13.04 -26.81
CA THR A 322 -8.45 12.75 -27.00
C THR A 322 -9.38 13.88 -26.53
N SER A 323 -8.88 14.84 -25.75
CA SER A 323 -9.68 15.92 -25.17
C SER A 323 -9.07 17.29 -25.43
N THR A 324 -9.89 18.21 -25.94
CA THR A 324 -9.50 19.61 -26.19
C THR A 324 -9.35 20.44 -24.91
N ALA A 325 -9.73 19.89 -23.74
CA ALA A 325 -9.66 20.59 -22.46
C ALA A 325 -8.30 20.43 -21.75
N PHE A 326 -7.42 19.55 -22.24
CA PHE A 326 -6.13 19.25 -21.62
C PHE A 326 -4.98 19.71 -22.52
N THR A 327 -3.88 20.15 -21.90
CA THR A 327 -2.65 20.53 -22.61
C THR A 327 -2.03 19.31 -23.28
N PRO A 328 -1.57 19.38 -24.54
CA PRO A 328 -0.96 18.25 -25.23
C PRO A 328 0.29 17.78 -24.48
N VAL A 329 0.26 16.53 -24.01
CA VAL A 329 1.39 15.85 -23.36
C VAL A 329 1.87 14.75 -24.29
N THR A 330 3.13 14.81 -24.70
CA THR A 330 3.74 13.88 -25.66
C THR A 330 4.46 12.71 -24.99
N THR A 331 4.72 12.80 -23.68
CA THR A 331 5.42 11.76 -22.90
C THR A 331 4.44 10.96 -22.06
N ASN A 332 4.53 9.63 -22.14
CA ASN A 332 3.76 8.75 -21.27
C ASN A 332 4.45 8.66 -19.90
N ASP A 333 3.83 9.26 -18.90
CA ASP A 333 4.24 9.05 -17.51
C ASP A 333 3.63 7.73 -17.00
N PHE A 334 4.43 6.95 -16.29
CA PHE A 334 4.02 5.67 -15.73
C PHE A 334 3.75 5.80 -14.24
N GLU A 335 2.74 5.09 -13.76
CA GLU A 335 2.51 4.99 -12.33
C GLU A 335 3.53 4.02 -11.73
N TYR A 336 4.17 4.38 -10.62
CA TYR A 336 5.12 3.50 -9.93
C TYR A 336 4.42 2.78 -8.79
N ILE A 337 4.42 1.45 -8.82
CA ILE A 337 3.83 0.60 -7.79
C ILE A 337 4.93 0.17 -6.82
N LYS A 338 4.66 0.26 -5.52
CA LYS A 338 5.54 -0.31 -4.49
C LYS A 338 5.39 -1.83 -4.50
N VAL A 339 6.43 -2.56 -4.91
CA VAL A 339 6.47 -4.02 -4.85
C VAL A 339 7.46 -4.43 -3.77
N GLU A 340 7.03 -5.28 -2.83
CA GLU A 340 7.91 -5.91 -1.84
C GLU A 340 8.82 -6.90 -2.56
N LYS A 341 10.13 -6.66 -2.53
CA LYS A 341 11.12 -7.54 -3.14
C LYS A 341 11.58 -8.58 -2.13
N ASN A 342 11.29 -9.85 -2.41
CA ASN A 342 11.82 -10.95 -1.62
C ASN A 342 13.24 -11.27 -2.11
N PRO A 343 14.27 -11.24 -1.24
CA PRO A 343 15.61 -11.63 -1.63
C PRO A 343 15.65 -13.12 -1.99
N LYS A 344 16.36 -13.46 -3.07
CA LYS A 344 16.56 -14.86 -3.48
C LYS A 344 17.73 -15.52 -2.74
N LYS A 345 18.66 -14.72 -2.22
CA LYS A 345 19.86 -15.18 -1.51
C LYS A 345 19.56 -15.46 -0.03
N LYS A 346 20.27 -16.42 0.56
CA LYS A 346 20.22 -16.71 1.99
C LYS A 346 21.09 -15.73 2.77
N GLY A 347 20.68 -15.41 3.99
CA GLY A 347 21.46 -14.56 4.91
C GLY A 347 22.34 -15.39 5.83
N TYR A 348 23.46 -14.83 6.28
CA TYR A 348 24.34 -15.47 7.26
C TYR A 348 24.67 -14.50 8.39
N VAL A 349 24.44 -14.95 9.63
CA VAL A 349 24.65 -14.18 10.85
C VAL A 349 25.41 -15.02 11.86
N GLN A 350 26.36 -14.41 12.56
CA GLN A 350 27.07 -15.01 13.66
C GLN A 350 26.72 -14.30 14.97
N LEU A 351 26.18 -15.07 15.92
CA LEU A 351 25.95 -14.61 17.29
C LEU A 351 27.16 -14.96 18.13
N HIS A 352 27.81 -13.95 18.69
CA HIS A 352 28.85 -14.14 19.71
C HIS A 352 28.15 -14.29 21.06
N THR A 353 28.33 -15.43 21.71
CA THR A 353 27.74 -15.70 23.04
C THR A 353 28.82 -15.96 24.07
N THR A 354 28.47 -15.95 25.35
CA THR A 354 29.40 -16.27 26.44
C THR A 354 30.03 -17.66 26.34
N HIS A 355 29.34 -18.63 25.75
CA HIS A 355 29.82 -20.01 25.62
C HIS A 355 30.49 -20.30 24.26
N GLY A 356 30.56 -19.30 23.36
CA GLY A 356 31.15 -19.42 22.03
C GLY A 356 30.28 -18.83 20.94
N ASP A 357 30.69 -19.03 19.69
CA ASP A 357 29.99 -18.46 18.53
C ASP A 357 28.96 -19.43 17.95
N LEU A 358 27.85 -18.88 17.45
CA LEU A 358 26.79 -19.60 16.75
C LEU A 358 26.63 -19.00 15.34
N ASN A 359 26.86 -19.81 14.32
CA ASN A 359 26.69 -19.42 12.93
C ASN A 359 25.31 -19.87 12.43
N ILE A 360 24.51 -18.92 11.99
CA ILE A 360 23.12 -19.08 11.61
C ILE A 360 22.97 -18.76 10.12
N GLU A 361 22.32 -19.67 9.41
CA GLU A 361 21.82 -19.48 8.05
C GLU A 361 20.34 -19.09 8.09
N LEU A 362 19.97 -18.06 7.34
CA LEU A 362 18.63 -17.48 7.30
C LEU A 362 17.98 -17.71 5.93
N HIS A 363 16.76 -18.24 5.93
CA HIS A 363 15.95 -18.53 4.75
C HIS A 363 15.15 -17.29 4.29
N CYS A 364 15.87 -16.26 3.85
CA CYS A 364 15.28 -14.97 3.44
C CYS A 364 14.37 -15.09 2.20
N ASP A 365 14.52 -16.17 1.44
CA ASP A 365 13.71 -16.51 0.26
C ASP A 365 12.28 -16.94 0.63
N ILE A 366 12.14 -17.65 1.76
CA ILE A 366 10.85 -18.18 2.21
C ILE A 366 10.19 -17.27 3.24
N THR A 367 10.99 -16.72 4.17
CA THR A 367 10.52 -15.87 5.28
C THR A 367 11.13 -14.47 5.22
N PRO A 368 10.78 -13.67 4.19
CA PRO A 368 11.44 -12.41 3.92
C PRO A 368 11.20 -11.36 5.02
N ARG A 369 10.00 -11.28 5.61
CA ARG A 369 9.76 -10.29 6.67
C ARG A 369 10.45 -10.69 7.96
N THR A 370 10.40 -11.96 8.31
CA THR A 370 11.03 -12.46 9.53
C THR A 370 12.54 -12.27 9.50
N CYS A 371 13.17 -12.57 8.35
CA CYS A 371 14.60 -12.38 8.17
C CYS A 371 15.00 -10.90 8.12
N GLU A 372 14.20 -10.02 7.50
CA GLU A 372 14.43 -8.57 7.52
C GLU A 372 14.43 -8.05 8.96
N ASN A 373 13.41 -8.41 9.74
CA ASN A 373 13.32 -8.05 11.15
C ASN A 373 14.56 -8.48 11.94
N PHE A 374 14.98 -9.74 11.79
CA PHE A 374 16.14 -10.28 12.50
C PHE A 374 17.45 -9.57 12.09
N ILE A 375 17.74 -9.46 10.80
CA ILE A 375 18.99 -8.85 10.31
C ILE A 375 19.07 -7.38 10.71
N THR A 376 17.98 -6.62 10.56
CA THR A 376 17.95 -5.21 10.95
C THR A 376 18.10 -5.03 12.46
N HIS A 377 17.54 -5.91 13.30
CA HIS A 377 17.83 -5.90 14.74
C HIS A 377 19.29 -6.21 15.05
N CYS A 378 19.92 -7.13 14.32
CA CYS A 378 21.35 -7.43 14.44
C CYS A 378 22.21 -6.20 14.08
N GLU A 379 21.92 -5.52 12.97
CA GLU A 379 22.66 -4.32 12.54
C GLU A 379 22.50 -3.14 13.51
N ASN A 380 21.30 -2.97 14.07
CA ASN A 380 21.05 -1.97 15.10
C ASN A 380 21.71 -2.30 16.45
N GLY A 381 22.30 -3.49 16.59
CA GLY A 381 22.87 -3.97 17.85
C GLY A 381 21.83 -4.24 18.95
N TYR A 382 20.57 -4.48 18.57
CA TYR A 382 19.46 -4.70 19.51
C TYR A 382 19.66 -5.93 20.39
N TYR A 383 20.33 -6.95 19.86
CA TYR A 383 20.61 -8.20 20.59
C TYR A 383 21.89 -8.15 21.43
N ASN A 384 22.64 -7.04 21.44
CA ASN A 384 23.87 -6.93 22.22
C ASN A 384 23.55 -6.85 23.72
N GLY A 385 24.10 -7.77 24.50
CA GLY A 385 23.85 -7.90 25.93
C GLY A 385 22.56 -8.64 26.29
N VAL A 386 21.81 -9.14 25.30
CA VAL A 386 20.55 -9.85 25.54
C VAL A 386 20.81 -11.26 26.09
N ILE A 387 20.05 -11.63 27.12
CA ILE A 387 20.13 -12.95 27.75
C ILE A 387 19.19 -13.97 27.10
N PHE A 388 19.55 -15.24 27.20
CA PHE A 388 18.61 -16.34 27.01
C PHE A 388 17.89 -16.61 28.33
N HIS A 389 16.67 -16.07 28.45
CA HIS A 389 15.92 -16.09 29.71
C HIS A 389 15.22 -17.44 29.98
N ARG A 390 15.10 -18.31 28.97
CA ARG A 390 14.45 -19.62 29.09
C ARG A 390 15.22 -20.71 28.35
N SER A 391 15.49 -21.82 29.01
CA SER A 391 16.16 -22.99 28.44
C SER A 391 15.52 -24.27 28.97
N ILE A 392 15.06 -25.14 28.07
CA ILE A 392 14.47 -26.43 28.41
C ILE A 392 15.31 -27.52 27.73
N ARG A 393 15.95 -28.35 28.55
CA ARG A 393 16.78 -29.47 28.09
C ARG A 393 16.00 -30.39 27.16
N ASN A 394 16.65 -30.86 26.08
CA ASN A 394 16.05 -31.67 25.02
C ASN A 394 14.86 -31.03 24.28
N PHE A 395 14.61 -29.75 24.47
CA PHE A 395 13.52 -29.05 23.79
C PHE A 395 14.03 -27.81 23.07
N MET A 396 14.24 -26.69 23.78
CA MET A 396 14.57 -25.41 23.14
C MET A 396 15.24 -24.43 24.11
N ILE A 397 15.92 -23.44 23.54
CA ILE A 397 16.45 -22.27 24.26
C ILE A 397 15.90 -21.00 23.60
N GLN A 398 15.35 -20.09 24.41
CA GLN A 398 14.65 -18.89 23.97
C GLN A 398 15.38 -17.63 24.45
N GLY A 399 15.46 -16.65 23.55
CA GLY A 399 16.12 -15.36 23.77
C GLY A 399 15.48 -14.25 22.93
N GLY A 400 16.20 -13.13 22.78
CA GLY A 400 15.76 -12.00 21.96
C GLY A 400 14.81 -11.03 22.65
N ASP A 401 14.70 -11.10 23.99
CA ASP A 401 14.02 -10.10 24.82
C ASP A 401 15.05 -9.20 25.53
N PRO A 402 15.14 -7.90 25.19
CA PRO A 402 16.08 -6.99 25.85
C PRO A 402 15.75 -6.73 27.32
N THR A 403 14.51 -6.97 27.75
CA THR A 403 14.12 -6.82 29.17
C THR A 403 14.50 -8.03 30.00
N GLY A 404 14.76 -9.19 29.37
CA GLY A 404 15.07 -10.45 30.04
C GLY A 404 13.90 -11.06 30.83
N THR A 405 12.68 -10.50 30.72
CA THR A 405 11.49 -10.96 31.46
C THR A 405 10.73 -12.09 30.76
N GLY A 406 10.96 -12.26 29.45
CA GLY A 406 10.27 -13.20 28.58
C GLY A 406 8.98 -12.67 27.97
N LYS A 407 8.53 -11.47 28.35
CA LYS A 407 7.32 -10.81 27.81
C LYS A 407 7.62 -9.59 26.95
N GLY A 408 8.87 -9.15 26.89
CA GLY A 408 9.27 -7.97 26.14
C GLY A 408 9.66 -8.28 24.69
N GLY A 409 10.18 -7.27 24.00
CA GLY A 409 10.64 -7.40 22.62
C GLY A 409 9.68 -6.82 21.59
N GLU A 410 10.20 -5.94 20.75
CA GLU A 410 9.43 -5.24 19.73
C GLU A 410 10.06 -5.51 18.36
N SER A 411 9.23 -5.60 17.32
CA SER A 411 9.73 -5.71 15.94
C SER A 411 10.33 -4.39 15.47
N ILE A 412 11.03 -4.42 14.33
CA ILE A 412 11.52 -3.20 13.68
C ILE A 412 10.38 -2.25 13.27
N TRP A 413 9.14 -2.72 13.14
CA TRP A 413 8.02 -1.86 12.77
C TRP A 413 7.27 -1.27 13.97
N GLY A 414 7.70 -1.60 15.20
CA GLY A 414 7.01 -1.21 16.44
C GLY A 414 5.64 -1.87 16.62
N LYS A 415 5.27 -2.82 15.75
CA LYS A 415 4.02 -3.59 15.79
C LYS A 415 4.31 -5.07 15.54
N PRO A 416 3.55 -6.00 16.15
CA PRO A 416 3.70 -7.42 15.82
C PRO A 416 3.45 -7.69 14.34
N PHE A 417 4.14 -8.67 13.76
CA PHE A 417 4.02 -9.01 12.34
C PHE A 417 3.54 -10.44 12.09
N LYS A 418 3.02 -10.67 10.88
CA LYS A 418 2.39 -11.93 10.44
C LYS A 418 3.35 -13.13 10.51
N ASP A 419 2.80 -14.31 10.79
CA ASP A 419 3.52 -15.58 10.62
C ASP A 419 3.76 -15.92 9.13
N GLU A 420 4.93 -16.48 8.83
CA GLU A 420 5.35 -16.89 7.49
C GLU A 420 5.56 -18.41 7.45
N LEU A 421 4.46 -19.16 7.54
CA LEU A 421 4.49 -20.62 7.64
C LEU A 421 4.64 -21.26 6.25
N ASN A 422 5.63 -22.13 6.08
CA ASN A 422 5.84 -22.88 4.84
C ASN A 422 6.03 -24.37 5.13
N SER A 423 5.43 -25.24 4.31
CA SER A 423 5.57 -26.71 4.45
C SER A 423 7.00 -27.21 4.27
N LYS A 424 7.88 -26.44 3.61
CA LYS A 424 9.30 -26.78 3.45
C LYS A 424 10.10 -26.61 4.75
N LEU A 425 9.70 -25.68 5.60
CA LEU A 425 10.40 -25.34 6.83
C LEU A 425 9.65 -25.95 8.01
N VAL A 426 10.16 -27.09 8.46
CA VAL A 426 9.61 -27.85 9.60
C VAL A 426 10.58 -27.83 10.76
N HIS A 427 10.08 -28.00 11.98
CA HIS A 427 10.87 -28.10 13.21
C HIS A 427 11.51 -29.50 13.33
N SER A 428 12.25 -29.90 12.30
CA SER A 428 12.94 -31.17 12.21
C SER A 428 14.45 -30.95 12.35
N GLY A 429 15.04 -31.58 13.35
CA GLY A 429 16.48 -31.49 13.62
C GLY A 429 16.83 -30.53 14.76
N ARG A 430 18.08 -30.65 15.20
CA ARG A 430 18.70 -29.76 16.19
C ARG A 430 19.22 -28.52 15.47
N GLY A 431 19.10 -27.36 16.13
CA GLY A 431 19.59 -26.10 15.62
C GLY A 431 18.60 -25.36 14.71
N VAL A 432 17.36 -25.80 14.59
CA VAL A 432 16.33 -25.03 13.87
C VAL A 432 16.01 -23.75 14.65
N LEU A 433 15.98 -22.62 13.95
CA LEU A 433 15.71 -21.29 14.50
C LEU A 433 14.28 -20.85 14.14
N SER A 434 13.53 -20.36 15.13
CA SER A 434 12.12 -20.00 14.94
C SER A 434 11.71 -18.82 15.82
N MET A 435 10.69 -18.06 15.39
CA MET A 435 10.16 -16.93 16.15
C MET A 435 9.27 -17.38 17.30
N ALA A 436 9.44 -16.76 18.46
CA ALA A 436 8.50 -16.91 19.56
C ALA A 436 7.30 -15.98 19.33
N ASN A 437 6.10 -16.48 19.65
CA ASN A 437 4.85 -15.72 19.52
C ASN A 437 3.91 -16.03 20.70
N SER A 438 2.91 -15.18 20.90
CA SER A 438 1.89 -15.30 21.94
C SER A 438 0.51 -15.65 21.35
N GLY A 439 0.50 -16.12 20.10
CA GLY A 439 -0.70 -16.34 19.30
C GLY A 439 -0.41 -16.08 17.81
N PRO A 440 -1.39 -16.36 16.93
CA PRO A 440 -1.24 -16.14 15.49
C PRO A 440 -0.88 -14.68 15.17
N HIS A 441 0.09 -14.47 14.29
CA HIS A 441 0.52 -13.16 13.76
C HIS A 441 1.04 -12.17 14.81
N THR A 442 1.62 -12.67 15.90
CA THR A 442 2.16 -11.84 17.00
C THR A 442 3.69 -11.89 17.11
N ASN A 443 4.40 -11.99 15.98
CA ASN A 443 5.87 -12.04 16.02
C ASN A 443 6.46 -10.68 16.42
N GLY A 444 7.45 -10.73 17.32
CA GLY A 444 8.20 -9.55 17.81
C GLY A 444 9.69 -9.68 17.51
N SER A 445 10.54 -9.55 18.53
CA SER A 445 12.00 -9.75 18.43
C SER A 445 12.49 -11.09 19.01
N GLN A 446 11.63 -11.78 19.76
CA GLN A 446 12.01 -13.00 20.46
C GLN A 446 12.10 -14.20 19.52
N PHE A 447 13.11 -15.03 19.73
CA PHE A 447 13.34 -16.24 18.95
C PHE A 447 13.82 -17.38 19.85
N PHE A 448 13.70 -18.60 19.35
CA PHE A 448 14.22 -19.78 20.03
C PHE A 448 14.97 -20.71 19.06
N ILE A 449 15.91 -21.46 19.62
CA ILE A 449 16.70 -22.48 18.93
C ILE A 449 16.33 -23.84 19.51
N LEU A 450 16.04 -24.81 18.64
CA LEU A 450 15.68 -26.15 19.06
C LEU A 450 16.91 -27.01 19.40
N TYR A 451 16.85 -27.73 20.52
CA TYR A 451 17.82 -28.78 20.86
C TYR A 451 17.47 -30.13 20.23
N LYS A 452 16.17 -30.36 19.99
CA LYS A 452 15.60 -31.58 19.40
C LYS A 452 14.44 -31.22 18.47
N SER A 453 14.15 -32.11 17.53
CA SER A 453 12.97 -32.00 16.66
C SER A 453 11.67 -31.88 17.47
N ALA A 454 10.82 -30.90 17.13
CA ALA A 454 9.59 -30.60 17.84
C ALA A 454 8.41 -30.47 16.87
N GLY A 455 7.83 -31.61 16.45
CA GLY A 455 6.75 -31.62 15.45
C GLY A 455 5.47 -30.87 15.86
N HIS A 456 5.22 -30.70 17.16
CA HIS A 456 4.03 -30.01 17.65
C HIS A 456 4.07 -28.47 17.47
N LEU A 457 5.24 -27.90 17.14
CA LEU A 457 5.45 -26.46 16.86
C LEU A 457 5.23 -26.14 15.37
N ASN A 458 5.14 -27.17 14.51
CA ASN A 458 4.91 -26.98 13.09
C ASN A 458 3.61 -26.21 12.86
N PHE A 459 3.66 -25.24 11.94
CA PHE A 459 2.54 -24.35 11.59
C PHE A 459 2.03 -23.47 12.75
N LYS A 460 2.76 -23.38 13.86
CA LYS A 460 2.47 -22.41 14.95
C LYS A 460 3.53 -21.32 15.03
N HIS A 461 4.79 -21.69 14.83
CA HIS A 461 5.91 -20.77 14.86
C HIS A 461 6.56 -20.67 13.48
N THR A 462 6.98 -19.46 13.13
CA THR A 462 7.68 -19.19 11.88
C THR A 462 9.12 -19.65 11.99
N VAL A 463 9.49 -20.68 11.22
CA VAL A 463 10.87 -21.14 11.06
C VAL A 463 11.52 -20.25 10.02
N PHE A 464 12.62 -19.58 10.36
CA PHE A 464 13.28 -18.63 9.45
C PHE A 464 14.78 -18.89 9.27
N GLY A 465 15.35 -19.88 9.96
CA GLY A 465 16.76 -20.22 9.80
C GLY A 465 17.18 -21.51 10.50
N MET A 466 18.47 -21.81 10.41
CA MET A 466 19.10 -22.94 11.08
C MET A 466 20.55 -22.63 11.48
N VAL A 467 21.00 -23.25 12.58
CA VAL A 467 22.39 -23.20 13.02
C VAL A 467 23.22 -24.15 12.16
N VAL A 468 24.17 -23.59 11.42
CA VAL A 468 25.08 -24.34 10.53
C VAL A 468 26.43 -24.60 11.22
N GLY A 469 26.84 -23.71 12.12
CA GLY A 469 28.09 -23.83 12.88
C GLY A 469 27.90 -23.48 14.35
N GLY A 470 28.70 -24.09 15.24
CA GLY A 470 28.57 -23.88 16.69
C GLY A 470 27.62 -24.85 17.40
N LEU A 471 27.33 -26.01 16.80
CA LEU A 471 26.52 -27.06 17.45
C LEU A 471 27.12 -27.54 18.79
N THR A 472 28.45 -27.47 18.93
CA THR A 472 29.17 -27.74 20.19
C THR A 472 28.84 -26.71 21.26
N THR A 473 28.82 -25.42 20.92
CA THR A 473 28.36 -24.31 21.77
C THR A 473 26.90 -24.52 22.19
N LEU A 474 26.04 -24.91 21.24
CA LEU A 474 24.65 -25.21 21.55
C LEU A 474 24.52 -26.37 22.55
N ALA A 475 25.40 -27.38 22.46
CA ALA A 475 25.46 -28.50 23.41
C ALA A 475 26.03 -28.12 24.79
N THR A 476 26.92 -27.13 24.88
CA THR A 476 27.39 -26.63 26.18
C THR A 476 26.31 -25.78 26.85
N MET A 477 25.60 -24.94 26.09
CA MET A 477 24.46 -24.15 26.58
C MET A 477 23.33 -25.04 27.13
N GLU A 478 23.07 -26.20 26.51
CA GLU A 478 22.06 -27.16 26.98
C GLU A 478 22.42 -27.81 28.32
N LYS A 479 23.71 -27.96 28.62
CA LYS A 479 24.18 -28.59 29.86
C LYS A 479 24.03 -27.67 31.07
N VAL A 480 23.83 -26.37 30.88
CA VAL A 480 23.64 -25.41 31.97
C VAL A 480 22.41 -25.83 32.79
N PRO A 481 22.50 -25.91 34.13
CA PRO A 481 21.36 -26.20 34.99
C PRO A 481 20.37 -25.02 34.99
N THR A 482 19.08 -25.35 35.05
CA THR A 482 17.97 -24.39 34.98
C THR A 482 17.16 -24.44 36.27
N ASP A 483 16.56 -23.31 36.63
CA ASP A 483 15.65 -23.15 37.77
C ASP A 483 14.24 -23.67 37.45
N ASP A 484 13.33 -23.62 38.44
CA ASP A 484 11.93 -24.05 38.30
C ASP A 484 11.15 -23.24 37.25
N ASP A 485 11.55 -21.99 37.00
CA ASP A 485 10.99 -21.11 35.96
C ASP A 485 11.65 -21.30 34.56
N ASP A 486 12.32 -22.44 34.33
CA ASP A 486 13.11 -22.74 33.12
C ASP A 486 14.27 -21.74 32.86
N ARG A 487 14.65 -20.92 33.86
CA ARG A 487 15.70 -19.90 33.69
C ARG A 487 17.09 -20.49 33.95
N PRO A 488 18.08 -20.29 33.07
CA PRO A 488 19.45 -20.76 33.32
C PRO A 488 20.06 -20.14 34.58
N LEU A 489 20.70 -20.94 35.43
CA LEU A 489 21.41 -20.47 36.62
C LEU A 489 22.67 -19.67 36.25
N GLU A 490 23.38 -20.12 35.21
CA GLU A 490 24.47 -19.36 34.60
C GLU A 490 23.90 -18.49 33.48
N GLU A 491 24.17 -17.18 33.54
CA GLU A 491 23.65 -16.24 32.55
C GLU A 491 24.30 -16.44 31.18
N ILE A 492 23.51 -16.97 30.25
CA ILE A 492 23.88 -17.08 28.84
C ILE A 492 23.46 -15.79 28.14
N LYS A 493 24.41 -15.00 27.64
CA LYS A 493 24.13 -13.74 26.92
C LYS A 493 24.82 -13.66 25.57
N ILE A 494 24.21 -12.89 24.68
CA ILE A 494 24.77 -12.52 23.38
C ILE A 494 25.67 -11.30 23.61
N THR A 495 26.97 -11.43 23.42
CA THR A 495 27.93 -10.32 23.57
C THR A 495 27.92 -9.39 22.37
N GLY A 496 27.73 -9.94 21.18
CA GLY A 496 27.70 -9.18 19.94
C GLY A 496 27.12 -10.00 18.80
N VAL A 497 26.77 -9.32 17.70
CA VAL A 497 26.28 -9.97 16.49
C VAL A 497 27.05 -9.44 15.28
N THR A 498 27.51 -10.36 14.43
CA THR A 498 28.19 -10.06 13.17
C THR A 498 27.33 -10.57 12.01
N VAL A 499 26.90 -9.67 11.13
CA VAL A 499 26.17 -10.04 9.90
C VAL A 499 27.20 -10.23 8.78
N PHE A 500 27.31 -11.45 8.25
CA PHE A 500 28.25 -11.77 7.17
C PHE A 500 27.68 -11.48 5.79
N VAL A 501 26.42 -11.84 5.58
CA VAL A 501 25.72 -11.67 4.31
C VAL A 501 24.37 -11.05 4.60
N ASN A 502 24.19 -9.80 4.17
CA ASN A 502 22.89 -9.13 4.19
C ASN A 502 22.29 -9.14 2.78
N PRO A 503 21.31 -10.00 2.49
CA PRO A 503 20.74 -10.12 1.15
C PRO A 503 19.78 -8.97 0.78
N TYR A 504 19.53 -8.03 1.69
CA TYR A 504 18.61 -6.91 1.48
C TYR A 504 19.31 -5.62 1.03
N THR A 505 20.59 -5.45 1.34
CA THR A 505 21.37 -4.26 0.96
C THR A 505 22.15 -4.46 -0.33
N GLU A 506 22.52 -5.70 -0.65
CA GLU A 506 23.21 -6.01 -1.90
C GLU A 506 22.23 -5.95 -3.08
N PRO A 507 22.53 -5.18 -4.14
CA PRO A 507 21.75 -5.23 -5.37
C PRO A 507 21.82 -6.65 -5.95
N ASP A 508 20.67 -7.17 -6.41
CA ASP A 508 20.69 -8.42 -7.15
C ASP A 508 21.53 -8.24 -8.41
N GLU A 509 22.35 -9.23 -8.75
CA GLU A 509 23.15 -9.27 -9.99
C GLU A 509 22.30 -9.06 -11.25
N GLU A 510 20.99 -9.39 -11.19
CA GLU A 510 20.00 -9.11 -12.24
C GLU A 510 19.74 -7.60 -12.41
N GLU A 511 19.74 -6.81 -11.33
CA GLU A 511 19.56 -5.35 -11.40
C GLU A 511 20.80 -4.62 -11.90
N GLU A 512 21.99 -5.10 -11.54
CA GLU A 512 23.24 -4.56 -12.08
C GLU A 512 23.32 -4.80 -13.58
N LYS A 513 23.00 -6.03 -14.04
CA LYS A 513 22.93 -6.34 -15.47
C LYS A 513 21.87 -5.52 -16.21
N ALA A 514 20.70 -5.30 -15.61
CA ALA A 514 19.65 -4.47 -16.22
C ALA A 514 20.07 -2.99 -16.34
N LYS A 515 20.75 -2.45 -15.33
CA LYS A 515 21.31 -1.08 -15.38
C LYS A 515 22.40 -0.96 -16.44
N GLU A 516 23.28 -1.95 -16.55
CA GLU A 516 24.30 -1.99 -17.61
C GLU A 516 23.69 -2.06 -19.02
N GLU A 517 22.60 -2.82 -19.20
CA GLU A 517 21.85 -2.87 -20.46
C GLU A 517 21.13 -1.54 -20.77
N GLU A 518 20.53 -0.89 -19.77
CA GLU A 518 19.93 0.45 -19.92
C GLU A 518 20.97 1.52 -20.30
N GLU A 519 22.15 1.52 -19.67
CA GLU A 519 23.24 2.44 -20.02
C GLU A 519 23.75 2.20 -21.45
N LYS A 520 23.88 0.93 -21.87
CA LYS A 520 24.23 0.59 -23.25
C LYS A 520 23.18 1.07 -24.26
N ASN A 521 21.89 0.94 -23.92
CA ASN A 521 20.80 1.41 -24.78
C ASN A 521 20.74 2.94 -24.88
N LYS A 522 20.97 3.67 -23.77
CA LYS A 522 21.02 5.15 -23.78
C LYS A 522 22.17 5.68 -24.64
N ASN A 523 23.36 5.07 -24.52
CA ASN A 523 24.51 5.43 -25.35
C ASN A 523 24.25 5.16 -26.85
N ALA A 524 23.55 4.06 -27.18
CA ALA A 524 23.16 3.76 -28.56
C ALA A 524 22.08 4.72 -29.12
N GLU A 525 21.25 5.32 -28.27
CA GLU A 525 20.24 6.30 -28.66
C GLU A 525 20.89 7.68 -28.92
N GLU A 526 21.86 8.09 -28.10
CA GLU A 526 22.65 9.32 -28.31
C GLU A 526 23.47 9.28 -29.62
N ASP A 527 24.03 8.12 -29.97
CA ASP A 527 24.73 7.91 -31.24
C ASP A 527 23.79 8.03 -32.46
N ASN A 528 22.52 7.65 -32.33
CA ASN A 528 21.52 7.77 -33.40
C ASN A 528 20.97 9.20 -33.57
N VAL A 529 20.93 10.00 -32.50
CA VAL A 529 20.56 11.43 -32.57
C VAL A 529 21.59 12.23 -33.39
N ASN A 530 22.86 11.83 -33.32
CA ASN A 530 23.94 12.48 -34.08
C ASN A 530 23.90 12.19 -35.60
N VAL A 531 23.22 11.12 -36.01
CA VAL A 531 23.00 10.81 -37.44
C VAL A 531 21.81 11.58 -38.02
N GLY A 532 20.84 11.98 -37.17
CA GLY A 532 19.66 12.75 -37.57
C GLY A 532 19.91 14.23 -37.89
N LEU A 533 21.07 14.78 -37.51
CA LEU A 533 21.41 16.19 -37.72
C LEU A 533 21.92 16.51 -39.13
N TRP A 534 22.08 15.51 -40.00
CA TRP A 534 22.53 15.70 -41.39
C TRP A 534 21.40 16.00 -42.38
N LEU A 535 20.12 15.97 -41.94
CA LEU A 535 18.95 16.11 -42.82
C LEU A 535 18.06 17.33 -42.52
N SER A 536 18.57 18.34 -41.82
CA SER A 536 17.86 19.61 -41.64
C SER A 536 18.81 20.80 -41.81
N ASN A 537 19.02 21.20 -43.06
CA ASN A 537 19.47 22.56 -43.36
C ASN A 537 18.57 23.15 -44.45
N THR A 538 17.43 23.73 -44.06
CA THR A 538 16.62 24.61 -44.90
C THR A 538 17.19 26.02 -44.81
N GLY A 539 17.69 26.51 -45.94
CA GLY A 539 18.53 27.69 -46.06
C GLY A 539 17.89 29.01 -45.62
N THR A 540 18.71 29.81 -44.93
CA THR A 540 18.56 31.25 -44.78
C THR A 540 19.01 31.96 -46.06
N VAL A 541 18.14 32.82 -46.56
CA VAL A 541 18.31 33.67 -47.74
C VAL A 541 19.35 34.76 -47.46
N ALA A 542 20.40 34.83 -48.26
CA ALA A 542 21.21 36.03 -48.45
C ALA A 542 21.51 36.22 -49.95
N THR A 543 21.16 37.40 -50.44
CA THR A 543 21.20 37.88 -51.82
C THR A 543 22.61 38.15 -52.34
N ALA A 544 22.93 37.74 -53.58
CA ALA A 544 23.40 38.59 -54.69
C ALA A 544 24.04 37.78 -55.85
N GLY A 545 23.65 38.09 -57.10
CA GLY A 545 24.62 38.21 -58.20
C GLY A 545 24.84 37.04 -59.17
N LYS A 546 23.92 36.90 -60.14
CA LYS A 546 24.18 36.85 -61.61
C LYS A 546 25.22 35.85 -62.18
N GLY A 547 24.73 34.91 -63.00
CA GLY A 547 25.37 34.57 -64.28
C GLY A 547 25.64 33.09 -64.61
N GLY A 548 24.78 32.51 -65.46
CA GLY A 548 25.20 31.85 -66.70
C GLY A 548 25.79 30.44 -66.66
N GLY A 549 25.11 29.53 -67.37
CA GLY A 549 25.80 28.62 -68.29
C GLY A 549 26.08 27.20 -67.78
N VAL A 550 25.26 26.27 -68.25
CA VAL A 550 25.49 24.83 -68.17
C VAL A 550 26.72 24.45 -69.02
N GLY A 551 27.66 23.71 -68.42
CA GLY A 551 28.58 22.81 -69.12
C GLY A 551 30.04 23.25 -69.20
N LYS A 552 30.96 22.40 -68.70
CA LYS A 552 32.29 22.15 -69.32
C LYS A 552 33.04 20.96 -68.70
N TYR A 553 33.00 19.86 -69.46
CA TYR A 553 34.03 18.87 -69.82
C TYR A 553 35.32 18.68 -68.98
N LEU A 554 35.58 17.39 -68.71
CA LEU A 554 36.86 16.65 -68.83
C LEU A 554 38.19 17.37 -68.54
N LYS A 555 39.05 16.70 -67.73
CA LYS A 555 40.39 16.20 -68.17
C LYS A 555 41.10 15.34 -67.08
N PRO A 556 42.20 14.60 -67.38
CA PRO A 556 42.24 13.15 -67.23
C PRO A 556 43.36 12.64 -66.29
N ARG A 557 43.41 11.30 -66.20
CA ARG A 557 44.41 10.46 -65.53
C ARG A 557 45.81 10.64 -66.15
N GLY A 558 46.84 10.80 -65.32
CA GLY A 558 48.26 10.83 -65.70
C GLY A 558 49.12 10.09 -64.68
N THR A 559 49.94 9.18 -65.19
CA THR A 559 50.85 8.24 -64.51
C THR A 559 52.21 8.84 -64.17
N SER A 560 52.84 8.41 -63.06
CA SER A 560 54.21 7.86 -62.99
C SER A 560 54.84 8.00 -61.59
N LYS A 561 55.28 6.88 -61.02
CA LYS A 561 56.71 6.56 -60.81
C LYS A 561 56.84 5.20 -60.12
N ALA A 562 57.68 4.37 -60.73
CA ALA A 562 58.22 3.14 -60.16
C ALA A 562 59.61 3.46 -59.60
N GLU A 563 59.96 2.85 -58.47
CA GLU A 563 61.35 2.58 -58.09
C GLU A 563 61.35 1.32 -57.20
N ALA A 564 62.26 0.41 -57.49
CA ALA A 564 62.37 -0.92 -56.89
C ALA A 564 63.72 -1.07 -56.20
N THR A 565 63.73 -1.62 -54.98
CA THR A 565 64.89 -2.32 -54.39
C THR A 565 64.44 -3.22 -53.22
N THR A 566 64.39 -4.53 -53.51
CA THR A 566 64.83 -5.72 -52.73
C THR A 566 64.77 -5.81 -51.19
N GLY A 567 64.10 -6.89 -50.72
CA GLY A 567 64.40 -7.74 -49.54
C GLY A 567 63.83 -7.27 -48.20
N ASP A 568 63.29 -8.09 -47.29
CA ASP A 568 63.05 -9.53 -47.17
C ASP A 568 62.02 -9.72 -46.01
N GLU A 569 61.49 -10.94 -45.89
CA GLU A 569 60.84 -11.53 -44.71
C GLU A 569 59.31 -11.42 -44.43
N VAL A 570 58.79 -12.62 -44.13
CA VAL A 570 57.70 -13.06 -43.24
C VAL A 570 56.29 -13.40 -43.80
N ALA A 571 56.15 -14.70 -44.05
CA ALA A 571 55.06 -15.63 -43.70
C ALA A 571 53.72 -15.66 -44.45
N SER A 572 53.36 -16.93 -44.71
CA SER A 572 52.33 -17.50 -45.56
C SER A 572 50.92 -17.56 -44.95
N VAL A 573 49.95 -17.45 -45.85
CA VAL A 573 48.50 -17.71 -45.76
C VAL A 573 48.19 -19.21 -45.66
N VAL A 574 47.18 -19.60 -44.87
CA VAL A 574 46.14 -20.57 -45.29
C VAL A 574 44.79 -20.19 -44.68
N ASP A 575 43.77 -20.13 -45.55
CA ASP A 575 42.33 -19.91 -45.34
C ASP A 575 41.64 -20.88 -44.36
N ASN A 576 40.60 -20.39 -43.66
CA ASN A 576 39.28 -21.02 -43.76
C ASN A 576 38.11 -20.14 -43.29
N SER A 577 37.01 -20.31 -44.02
CA SER A 577 35.77 -19.53 -44.05
C SER A 577 34.80 -19.75 -42.87
N SER A 578 34.03 -18.71 -42.50
CA SER A 578 32.55 -18.76 -42.47
C SER A 578 31.93 -17.37 -42.24
N LYS A 579 31.04 -16.95 -43.17
CA LYS A 579 30.31 -15.67 -43.18
C LYS A 579 29.01 -15.77 -42.37
N LYS A 580 28.79 -14.81 -41.47
CA LYS A 580 27.48 -14.46 -40.86
C LYS A 580 26.63 -13.66 -41.87
N ARG A 581 25.33 -13.99 -41.93
CA ARG A 581 24.29 -13.38 -42.79
C ARG A 581 23.82 -12.03 -42.24
N LYS A 582 23.64 -11.04 -43.13
CA LYS A 582 22.90 -9.79 -42.91
C LYS A 582 21.39 -10.05 -43.04
N VAL A 583 20.59 -9.50 -42.13
CA VAL A 583 19.12 -9.40 -42.22
C VAL A 583 18.78 -8.03 -42.79
N GLY A 584 18.02 -8.01 -43.89
CA GLY A 584 17.53 -6.80 -44.57
C GLY A 584 16.14 -6.40 -44.09
N GLY A 585 15.89 -5.09 -44.05
CA GLY A 585 14.63 -4.46 -43.68
C GLY A 585 13.54 -4.62 -44.74
N PHE A 586 12.29 -4.61 -44.26
CA PHE A 586 11.07 -4.89 -45.00
C PHE A 586 10.29 -3.58 -45.18
N ASN A 587 10.23 -3.07 -46.42
CA ASN A 587 9.37 -1.97 -46.84
C ASN A 587 8.95 -2.22 -48.30
N ASP A 588 7.85 -2.95 -48.52
CA ASP A 588 6.97 -2.80 -49.68
C ASP A 588 5.62 -3.51 -49.40
N PHE A 589 4.51 -2.81 -49.62
CA PHE A 589 3.12 -3.29 -49.38
C PHE A 589 2.25 -3.12 -50.63
N SER A 590 2.84 -3.24 -51.82
CA SER A 590 2.11 -3.32 -53.08
C SER A 590 1.67 -4.75 -53.36
N GLY A 591 0.63 -5.22 -52.66
CA GLY A 591 0.10 -6.57 -52.89
C GLY A 591 -0.98 -7.08 -51.94
N TRP A 592 -1.88 -6.21 -51.44
CA TRP A 592 -3.12 -6.66 -50.79
C TRP A 592 -4.33 -5.91 -51.32
#